data_AF-A0AAW1KUL8-F1
#
_entry.id   AF-A0AAW1KUL8-F1
#
_cell.length_a   1.000
_cell.length_b   1.000
_cell.length_c   1.000
_cell.angle_alpha   90.00
_cell.angle_beta   90.00
_cell.angle_gamma   90.00
#
_symmetry.space_group_name_H-M   'P 1'
#
loop_
_entity.id
_entity.type
_entity.pdbx_description
1 polymer ?
#
loop_
_entity_poly.entity_id
_entity_poly.type
_entity_poly.pdbx_seq_one_letter_code
_entity_poly.pdbx_strand_id
1 'polypeptide(L)'
;MAYNNMTVDAIEFFVTDAFGEGLYDSCKEVKFGTMNTRAIEFVAGGAQDFKGWYTFIGRQVGPNVPGSPYLINFTSIVPESLGMKPMNVSAYSCSDSSLGCSCGDCPSSPSCSNSAPPSATKNSICSVKLGIFNRFCTRKYLIIYKSISNFIFYVIYLLPLWHHMLSFSFLVIQIAVQLLAAVKLC
;
A
#
# COMPACT_ATOMS: atom_id res chain seq x y z
N MET A 1 -44.10 -5.73 11.93
CA MET A 1 -43.12 -5.97 13.02
C MET A 1 -41.81 -5.36 12.55
N ALA A 2 -41.46 -4.17 13.06
CA ALA A 2 -40.18 -3.55 12.73
C ALA A 2 -39.07 -4.30 13.48
N TYR A 3 -38.09 -4.83 12.76
CA TYR A 3 -36.84 -5.28 13.35
C TYR A 3 -36.14 -4.04 13.92
N ASN A 4 -36.19 -3.85 15.24
CA ASN A 4 -35.35 -2.87 15.92
C ASN A 4 -33.91 -3.36 15.87
N ASN A 5 -33.25 -3.13 14.74
CA ASN A 5 -31.83 -3.37 14.60
C ASN A 5 -31.09 -2.26 15.35
N MET A 6 -30.78 -2.49 16.62
CA MET A 6 -29.85 -1.65 17.37
C MET A 6 -28.45 -1.87 16.79
N THR A 7 -27.86 -0.81 16.26
CA THR A 7 -26.50 -0.80 15.73
C THR A 7 -25.60 0.02 16.64
N VAL A 8 -24.34 -0.38 16.76
CA VAL A 8 -23.33 0.38 17.51
C VAL A 8 -22.86 1.55 16.65
N ASP A 9 -23.00 2.77 17.16
CA ASP A 9 -22.55 4.00 16.49
C ASP A 9 -21.15 4.46 16.94
N ALA A 10 -20.80 4.16 18.20
CA ALA A 10 -19.50 4.50 18.77
C ALA A 10 -19.09 3.52 19.88
N ILE A 11 -17.78 3.37 20.07
CA ILE A 11 -17.19 2.65 21.20
C ILE A 11 -16.04 3.45 21.81
N GLU A 12 -15.75 3.16 23.08
CA GLU A 12 -14.51 3.56 23.74
C GLU A 12 -13.65 2.32 23.93
N PHE A 13 -12.41 2.38 23.43
CA PHE A 13 -11.46 1.28 23.47
C PHE A 13 -10.31 1.62 24.41
N PHE A 14 -10.28 0.96 25.55
CA PHE A 14 -9.25 1.18 26.56
C PHE A 14 -7.97 0.43 26.21
N VAL A 15 -6.89 1.16 25.92
CA VAL A 15 -5.60 0.62 25.49
C VAL A 15 -4.45 1.41 26.09
N THR A 16 -3.38 0.71 26.48
CA THR A 16 -2.20 1.37 27.05
C THR A 16 -1.38 2.12 26.01
N ASP A 17 -0.81 3.25 26.40
CA ASP A 17 0.09 4.05 25.56
C ASP A 17 1.31 3.22 25.10
N ALA A 18 1.83 2.35 25.97
CA ALA A 18 2.96 1.47 25.66
C ALA A 18 2.66 0.50 24.50
N PHE A 19 1.44 -0.06 24.46
CA PHE A 19 1.03 -0.89 23.33
C PHE A 19 0.91 -0.06 22.04
N GLY A 20 0.32 1.14 22.13
CA GLY A 20 0.18 2.04 20.98
C GLY A 20 1.52 2.48 20.39
N GLU A 21 2.47 2.85 21.26
CA GLU A 21 3.82 3.21 20.86
C GLU A 21 4.55 2.03 20.21
N GLY A 22 4.48 0.84 20.81
CA GLY A 22 5.07 -0.36 20.24
C GLY A 22 4.47 -0.75 18.88
N LEU A 23 3.15 -0.61 18.72
CA LEU A 23 2.46 -0.82 17.44
C LEU A 23 2.91 0.20 16.39
N TYR A 24 2.98 1.49 16.75
CA TYR A 24 3.46 2.54 15.85
C TYR A 24 4.90 2.26 15.38
N ASP A 25 5.78 1.90 16.31
CA ASP A 25 7.18 1.65 16.04
C ASP A 25 7.43 0.39 15.20
N SER A 26 6.57 -0.64 15.29
CA SER A 26 6.66 -1.82 14.42
C SER A 26 6.32 -1.49 12.95
N CYS A 27 5.54 -0.44 12.71
CA CYS A 27 4.91 -0.16 11.43
C CYS A 27 5.42 1.07 10.68
N LYS A 28 5.98 2.05 11.39
CA LYS A 28 6.29 3.37 10.80
C LYS A 28 7.26 3.32 9.61
N GLU A 29 8.11 2.30 9.55
CA GLU A 29 9.11 2.11 8.49
C GLU A 29 8.65 1.17 7.36
N VAL A 30 7.51 0.49 7.51
CA VAL A 30 7.00 -0.47 6.52
C VAL A 30 6.68 0.25 5.21
N LYS A 31 7.07 -0.34 4.07
CA LYS A 31 6.89 0.27 2.76
C LYS A 31 5.92 -0.50 1.88
N PHE A 32 5.19 0.24 1.06
CA PHE A 32 4.51 -0.31 -0.10
C PHE A 32 5.53 -0.64 -1.18
N GLY A 33 5.83 -1.94 -1.36
CA GLY A 33 6.91 -2.40 -2.24
C GLY A 33 6.85 -1.90 -3.69
N THR A 34 5.66 -1.64 -4.23
CA THR A 34 5.49 -1.13 -5.61
C THR A 34 5.72 0.37 -5.75
N MET A 35 5.47 1.16 -4.70
CA MET A 35 5.56 2.62 -4.72
C MET A 35 6.76 3.16 -3.95
N ASN A 36 7.45 2.32 -3.16
CA ASN A 36 8.52 2.71 -2.23
C ASN A 36 8.09 3.85 -1.26
N THR A 37 6.79 4.00 -1.04
CA THR A 37 6.18 4.93 -0.09
C THR A 37 5.88 4.21 1.21
N ARG A 38 5.82 4.94 2.33
CA ARG A 38 5.56 4.33 3.64
C ARG A 38 4.11 3.93 3.75
N ALA A 39 3.86 2.75 4.32
CA ALA A 39 2.51 2.23 4.48
C ALA A 39 1.64 3.14 5.36
N ILE A 40 2.26 3.71 6.38
CA ILE A 40 1.63 4.60 7.37
C ILE A 40 1.03 5.87 6.74
N GLU A 41 1.50 6.31 5.57
CA GLU A 41 0.90 7.43 4.83
C GLU A 41 -0.54 7.14 4.39
N PHE A 42 -0.87 5.87 4.16
CA PHE A 42 -2.19 5.46 3.69
C PHE A 42 -3.05 4.86 4.80
N VAL A 43 -2.47 3.97 5.63
CA VAL A 43 -3.23 3.24 6.67
C VAL A 43 -3.40 4.04 7.96
N ALA A 44 -2.59 5.09 8.16
CA ALA A 44 -2.66 5.99 9.31
C ALA A 44 -2.79 7.46 8.90
N GLY A 45 -2.99 7.75 7.61
CA GLY A 45 -3.06 9.12 7.09
C GLY A 45 -1.80 9.95 7.31
N GLY A 46 -0.62 9.30 7.38
CA GLY A 46 0.65 9.98 7.59
C GLY A 46 0.92 10.36 9.04
N ALA A 47 0.31 9.64 10.00
CA ALA A 47 0.55 9.84 11.42
C ALA A 47 2.04 9.80 11.78
N GLN A 48 2.46 10.78 12.59
CA GLN A 48 3.85 10.92 13.09
C GLN A 48 4.04 10.31 14.49
N ASP A 49 2.94 9.83 15.11
CA ASP A 49 2.93 9.15 16.38
C ASP A 49 1.73 8.20 16.48
N PHE A 50 1.69 7.38 17.54
CA PHE A 50 0.61 6.41 17.75
C PHE A 50 -0.75 7.07 17.99
N LYS A 51 -0.79 8.29 18.54
CA LYS A 51 -2.04 9.00 18.84
C LYS A 51 -2.72 9.49 17.56
N GLY A 52 -1.94 10.01 16.63
CA GLY A 52 -2.36 10.37 15.28
C GLY A 52 -2.85 9.14 14.53
N TRP A 53 -2.16 8.00 14.69
CA TRP A 53 -2.60 6.75 14.08
C TRP A 53 -3.96 6.31 14.64
N TYR A 54 -4.11 6.24 15.97
CA TYR A 54 -5.37 5.91 16.62
C TYR A 54 -6.52 6.84 16.22
N THR A 55 -6.24 8.15 16.14
CA THR A 55 -7.22 9.13 15.65
C THR A 55 -7.65 8.80 14.22
N PHE A 56 -6.71 8.45 13.35
CA PHE A 56 -7.01 8.14 11.95
C PHE A 56 -7.84 6.86 11.79
N ILE A 57 -7.46 5.77 12.47
CA ILE A 57 -8.18 4.49 12.35
C ILE A 57 -9.50 4.51 13.12
N GLY A 58 -9.61 5.32 14.18
CA GLY A 58 -10.81 5.41 15.01
C GLY A 58 -11.87 6.37 14.48
N ARG A 59 -11.52 7.27 13.55
CA ARG A 59 -12.50 8.21 12.99
C ARG A 59 -13.57 7.46 12.18
N GLN A 60 -14.83 7.83 12.41
CA GLN A 60 -15.94 7.31 11.63
C GLN A 60 -15.91 7.87 10.21
N VAL A 61 -15.99 6.98 9.22
CA VAL A 61 -15.98 7.35 7.80
C VAL A 61 -17.01 6.56 7.00
N GLY A 62 -17.40 7.11 5.85
CA GLY A 62 -18.27 6.41 4.91
C GLY A 62 -17.56 5.27 4.16
N PRO A 63 -18.31 4.50 3.35
CA PRO A 63 -17.76 3.44 2.53
C PRO A 63 -16.62 3.92 1.62
N ASN A 64 -15.60 3.08 1.43
CA ASN A 64 -14.44 3.34 0.57
C ASN A 64 -13.50 4.46 1.03
N VAL A 65 -13.68 4.99 2.25
CA VAL A 65 -12.75 5.94 2.87
C VAL A 65 -11.97 5.21 3.95
N PRO A 66 -10.64 5.37 4.05
CA PRO A 66 -9.86 4.76 5.13
C PRO A 66 -10.22 5.35 6.50
N GLY A 67 -10.53 4.47 7.46
CA GLY A 67 -10.98 4.79 8.82
C GLY A 67 -11.85 3.67 9.37
N SER A 68 -12.65 3.96 10.39
CA SER A 68 -13.58 3.01 10.99
C SER A 68 -15.02 3.21 10.50
N PRO A 69 -15.82 2.15 10.35
CA PRO A 69 -17.25 2.26 10.00
C PRO A 69 -18.11 2.89 11.11
N TYR A 70 -17.61 2.94 12.35
CA TYR A 70 -18.23 3.58 13.51
C TYR A 70 -17.14 4.27 14.35
N LEU A 71 -17.48 5.20 15.23
CA LEU A 71 -16.45 5.93 15.99
C LEU A 71 -15.75 5.01 17.01
N ILE A 72 -14.42 5.04 17.05
CA ILE A 72 -13.62 4.36 18.08
C ILE A 72 -12.76 5.40 18.79
N ASN A 73 -13.04 5.64 20.07
CA ASN A 73 -12.20 6.48 20.91
C ASN A 73 -11.16 5.63 21.64
N PHE A 74 -9.89 5.73 21.24
CA PHE A 74 -8.78 5.05 21.91
C PHE A 74 -8.28 5.88 23.09
N THR A 75 -8.26 5.30 24.29
CA THR A 75 -7.79 5.99 25.50
C THR A 75 -7.15 5.02 26.48
N SER A 76 -6.14 5.46 27.22
CA SER A 76 -5.56 4.71 28.33
C SER A 76 -6.26 4.98 29.66
N ILE A 77 -7.14 5.98 29.71
CA ILE A 77 -7.83 6.42 30.92
C ILE A 77 -9.14 5.64 31.06
N VAL A 78 -9.20 4.77 32.06
CA VAL A 78 -10.43 4.03 32.40
C VAL A 78 -11.11 4.68 33.60
N PRO A 79 -12.40 5.07 33.48
CA PRO A 79 -13.19 5.48 34.63
C PRO A 79 -13.27 4.35 35.68
N GLU A 80 -12.94 4.65 36.94
CA GLU A 80 -12.94 3.65 38.04
C GLU A 80 -14.31 2.94 38.19
N SER A 81 -15.40 3.62 37.84
CA SER A 81 -16.76 3.10 37.89
C SER A 81 -17.05 1.95 36.93
N LEU A 82 -16.25 1.77 35.86
CA LEU A 82 -16.49 0.73 34.86
C LEU A 82 -15.85 -0.61 35.23
N GLY A 83 -14.90 -0.64 36.18
CA GLY A 83 -14.17 -1.87 36.55
C GLY A 83 -13.39 -2.52 35.39
N MET A 84 -13.22 -1.80 34.28
CA MET A 84 -12.49 -2.28 33.11
C MET A 84 -10.98 -2.08 33.30
N LYS A 85 -10.18 -2.78 32.50
CA LYS A 85 -8.73 -2.60 32.45
C LYS A 85 -8.31 -2.30 31.02
N PRO A 86 -7.37 -1.36 30.80
CA PRO A 86 -6.88 -1.09 29.46
C PRO A 86 -6.13 -2.32 28.94
N MET A 87 -6.25 -2.57 27.64
CA MET A 87 -5.48 -3.60 26.96
C MET A 87 -3.98 -3.30 27.10
N ASN A 88 -3.25 -4.26 27.67
CA ASN A 88 -1.83 -4.18 27.94
C ASN A 88 -1.14 -5.48 27.51
N VAL A 89 -1.30 -5.82 26.24
CA VAL A 89 -0.55 -6.91 25.61
C VAL A 89 0.76 -6.33 25.05
N SER A 90 1.79 -7.16 24.90
CA SER A 90 3.03 -6.73 24.26
C SER A 90 2.84 -6.55 22.76
N ALA A 91 3.25 -5.41 22.21
CA ALA A 91 3.44 -5.26 20.77
C ALA A 91 4.72 -6.00 20.34
N TYR A 92 4.70 -6.60 19.15
CA TYR A 92 5.89 -7.23 18.61
C TYR A 92 6.78 -6.18 17.94
N SER A 93 8.09 -6.24 18.23
CA SER A 93 9.05 -5.39 17.53
C SER A 93 9.26 -5.90 16.11
N CYS A 94 9.42 -5.00 15.15
CA CYS A 94 9.82 -5.37 13.79
C CYS A 94 11.24 -5.99 13.73
N SER A 95 12.06 -5.76 14.76
CA SER A 95 13.37 -6.38 14.92
C SER A 95 13.33 -7.78 15.53
N ASP A 96 12.15 -8.26 15.92
CA ASP A 96 12.00 -9.61 16.46
C ASP A 96 12.22 -10.66 15.36
N SER A 97 13.22 -11.52 15.59
CA SER A 97 13.59 -12.61 14.70
C SER A 97 12.48 -13.66 14.48
N SER A 98 11.48 -13.76 15.37
CA SER A 98 10.38 -14.71 15.19
C SER A 98 9.38 -14.30 14.10
N LEU A 99 9.27 -13.00 13.82
CA LEU A 99 8.35 -12.43 12.83
C LEU A 99 9.07 -11.82 11.62
N GLY A 100 10.35 -11.45 11.79
CA GLY A 100 11.32 -11.23 10.72
C GLY A 100 10.87 -10.30 9.59
N CYS A 101 10.81 -8.99 9.86
CA CYS A 101 10.57 -8.00 8.80
C CYS A 101 11.79 -7.85 7.86
N SER A 102 11.54 -7.48 6.60
CA SER A 102 12.61 -7.19 5.65
C SER A 102 13.37 -5.92 6.04
N CYS A 103 14.63 -5.78 5.62
CA CYS A 103 15.40 -4.57 5.88
C CYS A 103 14.77 -3.31 5.27
N GLY A 104 14.03 -3.47 4.16
CA GLY A 104 13.33 -2.36 3.51
C GLY A 104 12.16 -1.83 4.33
N ASP A 105 11.57 -2.68 5.17
CA ASP A 105 10.39 -2.40 5.99
C ASP A 105 10.74 -2.13 7.47
N CYS A 106 11.91 -2.58 7.93
CA CYS A 106 12.40 -2.39 9.29
C CYS A 106 13.93 -2.29 9.29
N PRO A 107 14.50 -1.08 9.39
CA PRO A 107 15.95 -0.86 9.42
C PRO A 107 16.65 -1.49 10.63
N SER A 108 15.92 -1.72 11.73
CA SER A 108 16.41 -2.42 12.92
C SER A 108 16.31 -3.95 12.80
N SER A 109 15.84 -4.47 11.66
CA SER A 109 15.78 -5.91 11.42
C SER A 109 17.20 -6.51 11.42
N PRO A 110 17.41 -7.69 12.04
CA PRO A 110 18.69 -8.40 12.02
C PRO A 110 19.23 -8.68 10.61
N SER A 111 18.33 -8.72 9.61
CA SER A 111 18.69 -8.96 8.21
C SER A 111 19.49 -7.81 7.57
N CYS A 112 19.51 -6.63 8.18
CA CYS A 112 20.19 -5.44 7.64
C CYS A 112 21.72 -5.44 7.79
N SER A 113 22.31 -6.35 8.58
CA SER A 113 23.72 -6.27 8.99
C SER A 113 24.76 -6.68 7.92
N ASN A 114 24.40 -6.87 6.64
CA ASN A 114 25.28 -7.49 5.63
C ASN A 114 25.37 -6.78 4.25
N SER A 115 25.41 -5.45 4.18
CA SER A 115 25.68 -4.78 2.89
C SER A 115 26.88 -3.85 2.98
N ALA A 116 28.08 -4.42 2.77
CA ALA A 116 29.16 -3.64 2.17
C ALA A 116 28.66 -3.10 0.81
N PRO A 117 28.86 -1.82 0.48
CA PRO A 117 28.35 -1.25 -0.76
C PRO A 117 28.86 -2.05 -1.97
N PRO A 118 28.00 -2.37 -2.96
CA PRO A 118 28.43 -3.08 -4.14
C PRO A 118 29.47 -2.25 -4.90
N SER A 119 30.66 -2.83 -5.09
CA SER A 119 31.71 -2.24 -5.93
C SER A 119 31.14 -1.94 -7.32
N ALA A 120 31.25 -0.70 -7.76
CA ALA A 120 30.69 -0.18 -9.00
C ALA A 120 30.94 -1.13 -10.21
N THR A 121 29.86 -1.68 -10.77
CA THR A 121 29.90 -2.53 -11.98
C THR A 121 30.21 -1.66 -13.20
N LYS A 122 31.28 -2.02 -13.92
CA LYS A 122 31.71 -1.41 -15.19
C LYS A 122 30.58 -1.46 -16.24
N ASN A 123 30.24 -0.30 -16.80
CA ASN A 123 29.33 -0.17 -17.93
C ASN A 123 29.94 -0.78 -19.21
N SER A 124 29.33 -1.82 -19.78
CA SER A 124 29.64 -2.29 -21.14
C SER A 124 28.48 -1.95 -22.08
N ILE A 125 28.70 -0.98 -22.96
CA ILE A 125 27.74 -0.56 -23.99
C ILE A 125 27.85 -1.55 -25.17
N CYS A 126 26.72 -2.15 -25.57
CA CYS A 126 26.61 -2.98 -26.77
C CYS A 126 26.00 -2.16 -27.91
N SER A 127 26.65 -2.13 -29.08
CA SER A 127 26.21 -1.37 -30.26
C SER A 127 25.72 -2.34 -31.35
N VAL A 128 24.48 -2.17 -31.83
CA VAL A 128 23.93 -2.94 -32.96
C VAL A 128 23.74 -2.00 -34.16
N LYS A 129 24.30 -2.36 -35.32
CA LYS A 129 24.09 -1.65 -36.59
C LYS A 129 22.95 -2.32 -37.37
N LEU A 130 21.90 -1.57 -37.68
CA LEU A 130 20.79 -2.01 -38.51
C LEU A 130 20.99 -1.54 -39.96
N GLY A 131 21.09 -2.49 -40.89
CA GLY A 131 21.21 -2.25 -42.33
C GLY A 131 19.86 -1.99 -43.00
N ILE A 132 19.82 -0.99 -43.87
CA ILE A 132 18.62 -0.49 -44.57
C ILE A 132 18.38 -1.34 -45.84
N PHE A 133 17.16 -1.84 -46.04
CA PHE A 133 16.70 -2.41 -47.31
C PHE A 133 15.61 -1.55 -47.95
N ASN A 134 15.73 -1.33 -49.26
CA ASN A 134 14.90 -0.41 -50.03
C ASN A 134 14.03 -1.12 -51.09
N ARG A 135 12.79 -0.60 -51.23
CA ARG A 135 11.79 -0.63 -52.34
C ARG A 135 11.08 -1.92 -52.76
N PHE A 136 9.73 -1.87 -52.80
CA PHE A 136 8.89 -2.28 -53.95
C PHE A 136 7.48 -1.62 -53.98
N CYS A 137 7.24 -0.87 -55.06
CA CYS A 137 6.01 -0.52 -55.82
C CYS A 137 4.58 -0.54 -55.18
N THR A 138 4.10 0.68 -54.89
CA THR A 138 2.80 1.35 -55.18
C THR A 138 1.42 0.66 -55.27
N ARG A 139 1.25 -0.68 -55.33
CA ARG A 139 -0.10 -1.31 -55.23
C ARG A 139 -0.36 -1.99 -53.88
N LYS A 140 0.69 -2.36 -53.14
CA LYS A 140 0.57 -2.84 -51.75
C LYS A 140 0.43 -1.70 -50.73
N TYR A 141 0.80 -0.47 -51.11
CA TYR A 141 0.82 0.67 -50.19
C TYR A 141 -0.55 1.02 -49.62
N LEU A 142 -1.64 0.90 -50.39
CA LEU A 142 -2.99 1.18 -49.89
C LEU A 142 -3.51 0.13 -48.90
N ILE A 143 -3.20 -1.15 -49.11
CA ILE A 143 -3.57 -2.23 -48.18
C ILE A 143 -2.74 -2.15 -46.90
N ILE A 144 -1.44 -1.85 -47.05
CA ILE A 144 -0.53 -1.61 -45.92
C ILE A 144 -0.99 -0.37 -45.15
N TYR A 145 -1.31 0.74 -45.82
CA TYR A 145 -1.80 1.96 -45.18
C TYR A 145 -3.13 1.73 -44.45
N LYS A 146 -4.08 0.98 -45.03
CA LYS A 146 -5.36 0.68 -44.38
C LYS A 146 -5.22 -0.30 -43.21
N SER A 147 -4.31 -1.28 -43.32
CA SER A 147 -4.00 -2.21 -42.22
C SER A 147 -3.23 -1.51 -41.09
N ILE A 148 -2.25 -0.66 -41.43
CA ILE A 148 -1.52 0.16 -40.48
C ILE A 148 -2.45 1.18 -39.83
N SER A 149 -3.36 1.83 -40.56
CA SER A 149 -4.31 2.78 -39.99
C SER A 149 -5.29 2.11 -39.01
N ASN A 150 -5.81 0.92 -39.33
CA ASN A 150 -6.64 0.16 -38.39
C ASN A 150 -5.85 -0.37 -37.19
N PHE A 151 -4.62 -0.82 -37.41
CA PHE A 151 -3.74 -1.26 -36.32
C PHE A 151 -3.35 -0.08 -35.42
N ILE A 152 -3.01 1.07 -35.99
CA ILE A 152 -2.78 2.32 -35.27
C ILE A 152 -4.05 2.74 -34.56
N PHE A 153 -5.23 2.63 -35.17
CA PHE A 153 -6.48 2.98 -34.49
C PHE A 153 -6.73 2.08 -33.27
N TYR A 154 -6.53 0.78 -33.45
CA TYR A 154 -6.69 -0.20 -32.39
C TYR A 154 -5.63 -0.03 -31.30
N VAL A 155 -4.37 0.25 -31.67
CA VAL A 155 -3.24 0.37 -30.74
C VAL A 155 -3.16 1.73 -30.05
N ILE A 156 -3.55 2.83 -30.71
CA ILE A 156 -3.47 4.21 -30.18
C ILE A 156 -4.77 4.66 -29.53
N TYR A 157 -5.92 4.14 -29.94
CA TYR A 157 -7.19 4.58 -29.36
C TYR A 157 -7.82 3.47 -28.52
N LEU A 158 -7.98 2.25 -29.04
CA LEU A 158 -8.69 1.18 -28.32
C LEU A 158 -7.84 0.50 -27.24
N LEU A 159 -6.55 0.22 -27.51
CA LEU A 159 -5.64 -0.42 -26.56
C LEU A 159 -5.33 0.46 -25.36
N PRO A 160 -5.06 1.78 -25.47
CA PRO A 160 -4.87 2.61 -24.30
C PRO A 160 -6.17 2.93 -23.61
N LEU A 161 -7.35 2.88 -24.25
CA LEU A 161 -8.63 2.88 -23.54
C LEU A 161 -8.82 1.58 -22.75
N TRP A 162 -8.51 0.43 -23.34
CA TRP A 162 -8.58 -0.88 -22.69
C TRP A 162 -7.51 -1.04 -21.60
N HIS A 163 -6.28 -0.58 -21.84
CA HIS A 163 -5.20 -0.49 -20.86
C HIS A 163 -5.50 0.57 -19.82
N HIS A 164 -6.12 1.73 -20.10
CA HIS A 164 -6.51 2.65 -19.03
C HIS A 164 -7.59 2.03 -18.16
N MET A 165 -8.62 1.38 -18.73
CA MET A 165 -9.68 0.72 -17.96
C MET A 165 -9.16 -0.49 -17.17
N LEU A 166 -8.30 -1.32 -17.77
CA LEU A 166 -7.66 -2.44 -17.09
C LEU A 166 -6.61 -1.97 -16.11
N SER A 167 -5.75 -0.99 -16.44
CA SER A 167 -4.74 -0.47 -15.52
C SER A 167 -5.37 0.27 -14.36
N PHE A 168 -6.48 1.01 -14.54
CA PHE A 168 -7.22 1.56 -13.41
C PHE A 168 -7.78 0.44 -12.52
N SER A 169 -8.42 -0.56 -13.12
CA SER A 169 -8.99 -1.68 -12.35
C SER A 169 -7.91 -2.50 -11.64
N PHE A 170 -6.82 -2.84 -12.32
CA PHE A 170 -5.67 -3.55 -11.77
C PHE A 170 -4.90 -2.70 -10.75
N LEU A 171 -4.73 -1.39 -10.97
CA LEU A 171 -4.08 -0.51 -10.01
C LEU A 171 -4.93 -0.37 -8.75
N VAL A 172 -6.25 -0.21 -8.87
CA VAL A 172 -7.16 -0.16 -7.71
C VAL A 172 -7.16 -1.49 -6.96
N ILE A 173 -7.22 -2.62 -7.67
CA ILE A 173 -7.16 -3.96 -7.06
C ILE A 173 -5.78 -4.18 -6.41
N GLN A 174 -4.70 -3.81 -7.08
CA GLN A 174 -3.34 -3.96 -6.56
C GLN A 174 -3.13 -3.06 -5.34
N ILE A 175 -3.55 -1.79 -5.38
CA ILE A 175 -3.51 -0.89 -4.23
C ILE A 175 -4.35 -1.47 -3.09
N ALA A 176 -5.55 -1.98 -3.34
CA ALA A 176 -6.40 -2.56 -2.30
C ALA A 176 -5.78 -3.82 -1.68
N VAL A 177 -5.28 -4.76 -2.49
CA VAL A 177 -4.60 -5.98 -2.02
C VAL A 177 -3.32 -5.65 -1.27
N GLN A 178 -2.56 -4.66 -1.74
CA GLN A 178 -1.33 -4.20 -1.09
C GLN A 178 -1.65 -3.47 0.22
N LEU A 179 -2.68 -2.61 0.27
CA LEU A 179 -3.16 -2.00 1.52
C LEU A 179 -3.56 -3.09 2.52
N LEU A 180 -4.29 -4.10 2.06
CA LEU A 180 -4.71 -5.21 2.91
C LEU A 180 -3.51 -6.00 3.43
N ALA A 181 -2.48 -6.21 2.61
CA ALA A 181 -1.22 -6.81 3.02
C ALA A 181 -0.47 -5.92 4.02
N ALA A 182 -0.37 -4.62 3.79
CA ALA A 182 0.27 -3.67 4.69
C ALA A 182 -0.42 -3.60 6.06
N VAL A 183 -1.76 -3.64 6.07
CA VAL A 183 -2.54 -3.77 7.32
C VAL A 183 -2.23 -5.09 8.03
N LYS A 184 -1.98 -6.16 7.28
CA LYS A 184 -1.66 -7.48 7.83
C LYS A 184 -0.20 -7.63 8.27
N LEU A 185 0.68 -6.76 7.81
CA LEU A 185 2.09 -6.67 8.21
C LEU A 185 2.30 -5.87 9.52
N CYS A 186 1.24 -5.24 10.07
CA CYS A 186 1.35 -4.25 11.14
C CYS A 186 1.05 -4.72 12.59
#